data_AF-A0AAV1JT84-F1
#
_entry.id   AF-A0AAV1JT84-F1
#
_cell.length_a   1.000
_cell.length_b   1.000
_cell.length_c   1.000
_cell.angle_alpha   90.00
_cell.angle_beta   90.00
_cell.angle_gamma   90.00
#
_symmetry.space_group_name_H-M   'P 1'
#
loop_
_entity.id
_entity.type
_entity.pdbx_description
1 polymer ?
#
loop_
_entity_poly.entity_id
_entity_poly.type
_entity_poly.pdbx_seq_one_letter_code
_entity_poly.pdbx_strand_id
1 'polypeptide(L)'
;MKVIVLLAVVALVSAQENLEQAIADPAKLQGLVDCFLDRAPCSDGPAGFKEMTPKALETSCGNCNPAQRHLANVFFGALQKNLPNEFDNFVNKYDPSRQHIDSFLQSIQGA
;
A
#
# COMPACT_ATOMS: atom_id res chain seq x y z
N MET A 1 33.01 -4.57 17.70
CA MET A 1 31.80 -5.09 18.38
C MET A 1 30.59 -4.72 17.54
N LYS A 2 29.98 -5.71 16.89
CA LYS A 2 28.96 -5.58 15.84
C LYS A 2 27.73 -6.37 16.27
N VAL A 3 26.97 -5.88 17.25
CA VAL A 3 25.72 -6.53 17.70
C VAL A 3 24.74 -5.48 18.25
N ILE A 4 24.29 -4.52 17.43
CA ILE A 4 23.17 -3.62 17.79
C ILE A 4 22.13 -3.52 16.65
N VAL A 5 22.45 -3.97 15.43
CA VAL A 5 21.57 -3.79 14.26
C VAL A 5 20.48 -4.87 14.14
N LEU A 6 20.52 -5.96 14.91
CA LEU A 6 19.63 -7.11 14.69
C LEU A 6 18.22 -7.01 15.31
N LEU A 7 17.99 -6.14 16.31
CA LEU A 7 16.66 -6.06 16.96
C LEU A 7 15.65 -5.17 16.20
N ALA A 8 16.12 -4.14 15.49
CA ALA A 8 15.22 -3.28 14.70
C ALA A 8 14.67 -3.99 13.46
N VAL A 9 15.41 -4.94 12.89
CA VAL A 9 14.98 -5.66 11.67
C VAL A 9 13.79 -6.59 11.96
N VAL A 10 13.72 -7.18 13.16
CA VAL A 10 12.65 -8.13 13.52
C VAL A 10 11.30 -7.42 13.70
N ALA A 11 11.30 -6.21 14.27
CA ALA A 11 10.07 -5.43 14.44
C ALA A 11 9.50 -4.87 13.12
N LEU A 12 10.36 -4.58 12.15
CA LEU A 12 9.91 -4.11 10.83
C LEU A 12 9.25 -5.23 10.02
N VAL A 13 9.69 -6.48 10.19
CA VAL A 13 9.12 -7.65 9.50
C VAL A 13 7.72 -7.97 10.03
N SER A 14 7.49 -7.90 11.34
CA SER A 14 6.19 -8.25 11.93
C SER A 14 5.06 -7.29 11.53
N ALA A 15 5.36 -6.02 11.25
CA ALA A 15 4.36 -5.07 10.76
C ALA A 15 3.89 -5.39 9.32
N GLN A 16 4.77 -5.93 8.47
CA GLN A 16 4.44 -6.20 7.06
C GLN A 16 3.62 -7.49 6.88
N GLU A 17 3.93 -8.56 7.59
CA GLU A 17 3.15 -9.80 7.53
C GLU A 17 1.70 -9.61 7.99
N ASN A 18 1.47 -8.78 9.01
CA ASN A 18 0.13 -8.48 9.50
C ASN A 18 -0.70 -7.67 8.48
N LEU A 19 -0.05 -6.80 7.70
CA LEU A 19 -0.74 -5.97 6.71
C LEU A 19 -1.19 -6.80 5.51
N GLU A 20 -0.36 -7.70 5.00
CA GLU A 20 -0.73 -8.59 3.89
C GLU A 20 -1.94 -9.48 4.24
N GLN A 21 -1.95 -10.04 5.46
CA GLN A 21 -3.10 -10.80 5.96
C GLN A 21 -4.36 -9.94 6.09
N ALA A 22 -4.21 -8.66 6.46
CA ALA A 22 -5.32 -7.73 6.50
C ALA A 22 -5.85 -7.40 5.09
N ILE A 23 -4.99 -7.31 4.08
CA ILE A 23 -5.39 -7.09 2.69
C ILE A 23 -6.19 -8.28 2.14
N ALA A 24 -5.88 -9.50 2.57
CA ALA A 24 -6.57 -10.72 2.14
C ALA A 24 -7.99 -10.87 2.71
N ASP A 25 -8.34 -10.14 3.77
CA ASP A 25 -9.66 -10.14 4.40
C ASP A 25 -10.50 -8.97 3.84
N PRO A 26 -11.67 -9.21 3.21
CA PRO A 26 -12.46 -8.16 2.59
C PRO A 26 -12.92 -7.04 3.54
N ALA A 27 -13.24 -7.37 4.79
CA ALA A 27 -13.69 -6.37 5.77
C ALA A 27 -12.53 -5.49 6.23
N LYS A 28 -11.36 -6.08 6.43
CA LYS A 28 -10.14 -5.33 6.74
C LYS A 28 -9.64 -4.52 5.55
N LEU A 29 -9.71 -5.06 4.33
CA LEU A 29 -9.37 -4.35 3.10
C LEU A 29 -10.24 -3.09 2.92
N GLN A 30 -11.54 -3.19 3.20
CA GLN A 30 -12.44 -2.04 3.22
C GLN A 30 -11.96 -0.98 4.22
N GLY A 31 -11.65 -1.38 5.46
CA GLY A 31 -11.13 -0.46 6.47
C GLY A 31 -9.80 0.19 6.08
N LEU A 32 -8.91 -0.56 5.42
CA LEU A 32 -7.67 -0.03 4.87
C LEU A 32 -7.96 1.05 3.83
N VAL A 33 -8.75 0.76 2.79
CA VAL A 33 -9.03 1.73 1.73
C VAL A 33 -9.83 2.94 2.25
N ASP A 34 -10.71 2.75 3.24
CA ASP A 34 -11.41 3.86 3.92
C ASP A 34 -10.42 4.82 4.60
N CYS A 35 -9.35 4.31 5.20
CA CYS A 35 -8.27 5.14 5.73
C CYS A 35 -7.59 5.95 4.62
N PHE A 36 -7.26 5.33 3.49
CA PHE A 36 -6.68 6.04 2.34
C PHE A 36 -7.65 7.06 1.75
N LEU A 37 -8.95 6.84 1.85
CA LEU A 37 -10.00 7.73 1.35
C LEU A 37 -10.45 8.80 2.35
N ASP A 38 -9.80 8.93 3.51
CA ASP A 38 -10.21 9.84 4.61
C ASP A 38 -11.61 9.54 5.19
N ARG A 39 -12.13 8.32 5.01
CA ARG A 39 -13.42 7.89 5.57
C ARG A 39 -13.29 7.25 6.97
N ALA A 40 -12.09 6.85 7.34
CA ALA A 40 -11.76 6.30 8.65
C ALA A 40 -10.34 6.71 9.09
N PRO A 41 -10.01 6.69 10.39
CA PRO A 41 -8.63 6.85 10.84
C PRO A 41 -7.75 5.69 10.39
N CYS A 42 -6.49 5.98 10.09
CA CYS A 42 -5.49 4.96 9.78
C CYS A 42 -4.86 4.41 11.06
N SER A 43 -4.66 3.09 11.13
CA SER A 43 -3.80 2.49 12.13
C SER A 43 -2.32 2.72 11.81
N ASP A 44 -1.44 2.47 12.78
CA ASP A 44 0.00 2.50 12.59
C ASP A 44 0.42 1.49 11.50
N GLY A 45 1.26 1.93 10.55
CA GLY A 45 1.59 1.20 9.32
C GLY A 45 0.89 1.79 8.10
N PRO A 46 -0.41 1.54 7.86
CA PRO A 46 -1.18 2.13 6.75
C PRO A 46 -1.08 3.65 6.65
N ALA A 47 -0.97 4.36 7.78
CA ALA A 47 -0.77 5.82 7.79
C ALA A 47 0.47 6.25 7.00
N GLY A 48 1.62 5.58 7.19
CA GLY A 48 2.85 5.90 6.46
C GLY A 48 2.74 5.60 4.96
N PHE A 49 2.05 4.51 4.58
CA PHE A 49 1.79 4.21 3.18
C PHE A 49 0.89 5.26 2.52
N LYS A 50 -0.16 5.70 3.22
CA LYS A 50 -1.05 6.76 2.78
C LYS A 50 -0.32 8.07 2.53
N GLU A 51 0.57 8.49 3.43
CA GLU A 51 1.38 9.70 3.29
C GLU A 51 2.32 9.62 2.06
N MET A 52 2.90 8.45 1.80
CA MET A 52 3.80 8.25 0.66
C MET A 52 3.08 8.04 -0.68
N THR A 53 1.77 7.75 -0.67
CA THR A 53 0.99 7.38 -1.86
C THR A 53 1.10 8.37 -3.02
N PRO A 54 0.94 9.70 -2.83
CA PRO A 54 1.06 10.66 -3.93
C PRO A 54 2.43 10.58 -4.62
N LYS A 55 3.50 10.46 -3.81
CA LYS A 55 4.85 10.38 -4.35
C LYS A 55 5.13 9.05 -5.04
N ALA A 56 4.61 7.95 -4.48
CA ALA A 56 4.72 6.63 -5.07
C ALA A 56 4.05 6.58 -6.45
N LEU A 57 2.86 7.18 -6.62
CA LEU A 57 2.20 7.27 -7.92
C LEU A 57 3.02 8.11 -8.91
N GLU A 58 3.36 9.35 -8.55
CA GLU A 58 4.11 10.28 -9.40
C GLU A 58 5.42 9.66 -9.91
N THR A 59 6.12 8.91 -9.05
CA THR A 59 7.42 8.29 -9.36
C THR A 59 7.35 6.84 -9.79
N SER A 60 6.15 6.27 -9.98
CA SER A 60 5.96 4.84 -10.27
C SER A 60 6.75 3.94 -9.31
N CYS A 61 6.61 4.18 -8.00
CA CYS A 61 7.29 3.47 -6.92
C CYS A 61 8.84 3.56 -6.95
N GLY A 62 9.42 4.63 -7.51
CA GLY A 62 10.87 4.79 -7.67
C GLY A 62 11.69 4.70 -6.37
N ASN A 63 11.07 4.97 -5.22
CA ASN A 63 11.70 4.88 -3.89
C ASN A 63 11.23 3.68 -3.05
N CYS A 64 10.39 2.81 -3.61
CA CYS A 64 9.87 1.66 -2.88
C CYS A 64 10.96 0.59 -2.71
N ASN A 65 10.97 -0.09 -1.57
CA ASN A 65 11.74 -1.32 -1.39
C ASN A 65 10.95 -2.55 -1.93
N PRO A 66 11.57 -3.74 -2.04
CA PRO A 66 10.89 -4.93 -2.58
C PRO A 66 9.61 -5.29 -1.83
N ALA A 67 9.63 -5.23 -0.50
CA ALA A 67 8.47 -5.61 0.32
C ALA A 67 7.34 -4.56 0.26
N GLN A 68 7.65 -3.28 0.04
CA GLN A 68 6.66 -2.24 -0.24
C GLN A 68 6.01 -2.43 -1.61
N ARG A 69 6.80 -2.79 -2.64
CA ARG A 69 6.26 -3.13 -3.97
C ARG A 69 5.33 -4.34 -3.90
N HIS A 70 5.75 -5.39 -3.19
CA HIS A 70 4.93 -6.58 -2.96
C HIS A 70 3.59 -6.24 -2.30
N LEU A 71 3.62 -5.50 -1.17
CA LEU A 71 2.40 -5.09 -0.48
C LEU A 71 1.49 -4.22 -1.35
N ALA A 72 2.07 -3.30 -2.14
CA ALA A 72 1.29 -2.51 -3.10
C ALA A 72 0.65 -3.42 -4.17
N ASN A 73 1.40 -4.36 -4.75
CA ASN A 73 0.92 -5.30 -5.75
C ASN A 73 -0.28 -6.10 -5.23
N VAL A 74 -0.16 -6.66 -4.02
CA VAL A 74 -1.24 -7.41 -3.36
C VAL A 74 -2.42 -6.51 -3.02
N PHE A 75 -2.19 -5.29 -2.51
CA PHE A 75 -3.24 -4.33 -2.17
C PHE A 75 -4.08 -3.92 -3.39
N PHE A 76 -3.43 -3.45 -4.46
CA PHE A 76 -4.14 -3.01 -5.66
C PHE A 76 -4.81 -4.19 -6.40
N GLY A 77 -4.17 -5.37 -6.42
CA GLY A 77 -4.79 -6.58 -6.94
C GLY A 77 -6.05 -6.98 -6.15
N ALA A 78 -6.02 -6.85 -4.82
CA ALA A 78 -7.17 -7.11 -3.96
C ALA A 78 -8.29 -6.08 -4.15
N LEU A 79 -7.96 -4.78 -4.30
CA LEU A 79 -8.95 -3.76 -4.61
C LEU A 79 -9.63 -4.01 -5.96
N GLN A 80 -8.86 -4.23 -7.03
CA GLN A 80 -9.42 -4.48 -8.36
C GLN A 80 -10.33 -5.71 -8.39
N LYS A 81 -9.96 -6.77 -7.66
CA LYS A 81 -10.71 -8.03 -7.60
C LYS A 81 -11.95 -7.94 -6.73
N ASN A 82 -11.83 -7.36 -5.53
CA ASN A 82 -12.84 -7.47 -4.48
C ASN A 82 -13.63 -6.17 -4.26
N LEU A 83 -13.02 -5.00 -4.50
CA LEU A 83 -13.59 -3.68 -4.24
C LEU A 83 -13.33 -2.70 -5.42
N PRO A 84 -13.78 -3.00 -6.65
CA PRO A 84 -13.43 -2.22 -7.84
C PRO A 84 -13.89 -0.76 -7.76
N ASN A 85 -15.03 -0.49 -7.12
CA ASN A 85 -15.49 0.88 -6.88
C ASN A 85 -14.51 1.66 -5.96
N GLU A 86 -13.89 0.98 -5.00
CA GLU A 86 -12.92 1.61 -4.11
C GLU A 86 -11.55 1.78 -4.76
N PHE A 87 -11.17 0.90 -5.69
CA PHE A 87 -10.06 1.17 -6.59
C PHE A 87 -10.29 2.47 -7.37
N ASP A 88 -11.48 2.65 -7.97
CA ASP A 88 -11.79 3.89 -8.69
C ASP A 88 -11.82 5.12 -7.78
N ASN A 89 -12.39 5.02 -6.57
CA ASN A 89 -12.37 6.11 -5.60
C ASN A 89 -10.93 6.48 -5.20
N PHE A 90 -10.07 5.48 -5.01
CA PHE A 90 -8.66 5.69 -4.72
C PHE A 90 -7.98 6.46 -5.85
N VAL A 91 -8.15 6.00 -7.09
CA VAL A 91 -7.57 6.65 -8.27
C VAL A 91 -8.09 8.07 -8.41
N ASN A 92 -9.40 8.28 -8.25
CA ASN A 92 -9.99 9.63 -8.31
C ASN A 92 -9.43 10.58 -7.24
N LYS A 93 -9.05 10.05 -6.08
CA LYS A 93 -8.44 10.86 -5.01
C LYS A 93 -6.98 11.21 -5.29
N TYR A 94 -6.18 10.23 -5.71
CA TYR A 94 -4.71 10.38 -5.75
C TYR A 94 -4.15 10.64 -7.15
N ASP A 95 -4.88 10.26 -8.20
CA ASP A 95 -4.52 10.47 -9.60
C ASP A 95 -5.79 10.75 -10.44
N PRO A 96 -6.51 11.86 -10.18
CA PRO A 96 -7.76 12.18 -10.87
C PRO A 96 -7.62 12.34 -12.39
N SER A 97 -6.40 12.67 -12.86
CA SER A 97 -6.09 12.76 -14.29
C SER A 97 -5.72 11.41 -14.91
N ARG A 98 -5.59 10.34 -14.10
CA ARG A 98 -5.17 8.99 -14.51
C ARG A 98 -3.84 8.98 -15.26
N GLN A 99 -2.92 9.87 -14.91
CA GLN A 99 -1.63 10.02 -15.61
C GLN A 99 -0.54 9.08 -15.05
N HIS A 100 -0.73 8.59 -13.83
CA HIS A 100 0.31 7.88 -13.09
C HIS A 100 -0.07 6.44 -12.73
N ILE A 101 -1.35 6.16 -12.56
CA ILE A 101 -1.83 4.87 -12.03
C ILE A 101 -1.36 3.68 -12.88
N ASP A 102 -1.41 3.77 -14.20
CA ASP A 102 -1.03 2.66 -15.08
C ASP A 102 0.47 2.33 -14.96
N SER A 103 1.33 3.35 -15.02
CA SER A 103 2.78 3.21 -14.85
C SER A 103 3.15 2.69 -13.46
N PHE A 104 2.44 3.16 -12.44
CA PHE A 104 2.62 2.69 -11.08
C PHE A 104 2.20 1.22 -10.91
N LEU A 105 1.05 0.81 -11.44
CA LEU A 105 0.61 -0.59 -11.40
C LEU A 105 1.60 -1.50 -12.13
N GLN A 106 2.13 -1.05 -13.28
CA GLN A 106 3.16 -1.78 -14.00
C GLN A 106 4.45 -1.94 -13.18
N SER A 107 4.86 -0.93 -12.40
CA SER A 107 6.12 -0.96 -11.65
C SER A 107 6.10 -1.85 -10.40
N ILE A 108 4.91 -2.20 -9.92
CA ILE A 108 4.70 -3.11 -8.78
C ILE A 108 4.32 -4.53 -9.21
N GLN A 109 3.97 -4.75 -10.49
CA GLN A 109 3.59 -6.07 -10.98
C GLN A 109 4.70 -7.11 -10.79
N GLY A 110 4.32 -8.28 -10.29
CA GLY A 110 5.23 -9.42 -10.10
C GLY A 110 6.22 -9.28 -8.95
N ALA A 111 6.06 -8.24 -8.11
CA ALA A 111 6.79 -8.08 -6.85
C ALA A 111 6.21 -8.95 -5.73
#